data_AF-A0A920B5W5-F1
#
_entry.id   AF-A0A920B5W5-F1
#
_cell.length_a   1.000
_cell.length_b   1.000
_cell.length_c   1.000
_cell.angle_alpha   90.00
_cell.angle_beta   90.00
_cell.angle_gamma   90.00
#
_symmetry.space_group_name_H-M   'P 1'
#
loop_
_entity.id
_entity.type
_entity.pdbx_description
1 polymer ?
#
loop_
_entity_poly.entity_id
_entity_poly.type
_entity_poly.pdbx_seq_one_letter_code
_entity_poly.pdbx_strand_id
1 'polypeptide(L)'
;MSNEIQRRLSFKLTKDQLTTLQDIKYDLSLKKQMYRLIQGDVGSGKTIVALLIIADVIKSGFQVVLMAPTEILANQHFDYFNKLLSPFNIKTEILTGKTKNKKDIYARLKRKKSIF
;
A
#
# COMPACT_ATOMS: atom_id res chain seq x y z
N MET A 1 -6.10 8.63 -5.90
CA MET A 1 -7.04 7.65 -5.30
C MET A 1 -7.06 7.83 -3.79
N SER A 2 -5.90 8.20 -3.21
CA SER A 2 -5.74 8.56 -1.80
C SER A 2 -6.86 9.45 -1.26
N ASN A 3 -7.26 10.50 -1.98
CA ASN A 3 -8.23 11.47 -1.50
C ASN A 3 -9.62 10.84 -1.30
N GLU A 4 -10.00 9.88 -2.14
CA GLU A 4 -11.27 9.19 -2.00
C GLU A 4 -11.23 8.19 -0.84
N ILE A 5 -10.12 7.48 -0.67
CA ILE A 5 -9.89 6.61 0.51
C ILE A 5 -9.93 7.44 1.79
N GLN A 6 -9.25 8.59 1.83
CA GLN A 6 -9.22 9.49 2.99
C GLN A 6 -10.62 9.94 3.41
N ARG A 7 -11.51 10.24 2.45
CA ARG A 7 -12.91 10.61 2.75
C ARG A 7 -13.73 9.47 3.35
N ARG A 8 -13.32 8.21 3.16
CA ARG A 8 -13.99 7.02 3.70
C ARG A 8 -13.45 6.61 5.07
N LEU A 9 -12.38 7.24 5.56
CA LEU A 9 -11.84 6.95 6.88
C LEU A 9 -12.75 7.51 7.98
N SER A 10 -12.87 6.78 9.09
CA SER A 10 -13.61 7.22 10.28
C SER A 10 -12.85 8.25 11.13
N PHE A 11 -11.70 8.73 10.64
CA PHE A 11 -10.82 9.67 11.32
C PHE A 11 -10.17 10.60 10.30
N LYS A 12 -9.65 11.74 10.78
CA LYS A 12 -8.87 12.68 9.97
C LYS A 12 -7.38 12.40 10.11
N LEU A 13 -6.62 12.59 9.04
CA LEU A 13 -5.17 12.53 9.10
C LEU A 13 -4.63 13.71 9.91
N THR A 14 -3.55 13.45 10.65
CA THR A 14 -2.83 14.51 11.37
C THR A 14 -2.05 15.40 10.39
N LYS A 15 -1.65 16.58 10.84
CA LYS A 15 -0.79 17.47 10.04
C LYS A 15 0.50 16.77 9.61
N ASP A 16 1.14 16.04 10.52
CA ASP A 16 2.39 15.33 10.22
C ASP A 16 2.21 14.21 9.20
N GLN A 17 1.09 13.47 9.26
CA GLN A 17 0.76 12.48 8.25
C GLN A 17 0.52 13.13 6.88
N LEU A 18 -0.15 14.28 6.81
CA LEU A 18 -0.37 15.03 5.57
C LEU A 18 0.93 15.56 4.97
N THR A 19 1.81 16.14 5.79
CA THR A 19 3.15 16.59 5.37
C THR A 19 3.97 15.41 4.85
N THR A 20 3.99 14.29 5.58
CA THR A 20 4.70 13.07 5.16
C THR A 20 4.18 12.56 3.81
N LEU A 21 2.87 12.59 3.58
CA LEU A 21 2.29 12.21 2.28
C LEU A 21 2.74 13.13 1.15
N GLN A 22 2.82 14.44 1.39
CA GLN A 22 3.30 15.41 0.39
C GLN A 22 4.76 15.18 0.05
N ASP A 23 5.61 14.96 1.06
CA ASP A 23 7.04 14.68 0.87
C ASP A 23 7.27 13.42 0.04
N ILE A 24 6.55 12.34 0.35
CA ILE A 24 6.65 11.09 -0.40
C ILE A 24 6.17 11.27 -1.85
N LYS A 25 5.07 12.01 -2.06
CA LYS A 25 4.55 12.30 -3.41
C LYS A 25 5.53 13.13 -4.22
N TYR A 26 6.18 14.11 -3.60
CA TYR A 26 7.23 14.88 -4.22
C TYR A 26 8.39 13.98 -4.63
N ASP A 27 8.92 13.16 -3.73
CA ASP A 27 10.03 12.24 -4.03
C ASP A 27 9.70 11.26 -5.16
N LEU A 28 8.48 10.69 -5.16
CA LEU A 28 8.00 9.80 -6.21
C LEU A 28 7.87 10.48 -7.59
N SER A 29 7.74 11.81 -7.63
CA SER A 29 7.64 12.57 -8.89
C SER A 29 9.01 12.85 -9.53
N LEU A 30 10.10 12.67 -8.79
CA LEU A 30 11.45 12.96 -9.27
C LEU A 30 11.96 11.83 -10.17
N LYS A 31 12.84 12.17 -11.10
CA LYS A 31 13.52 11.19 -11.99
C LYS A 31 14.66 10.44 -11.28
N LYS A 32 14.48 10.08 -10.01
CA LYS A 32 15.44 9.33 -9.19
C LYS A 32 14.72 8.33 -8.30
N GLN A 33 15.43 7.29 -7.89
CA GLN A 33 14.88 6.31 -6.94
C GLN A 33 14.65 6.98 -5.57
N MET A 34 13.52 6.66 -4.93
CA MET A 34 13.20 7.14 -3.57
C MET A 34 13.68 6.12 -2.53
N TYR A 35 14.55 6.57 -1.62
CA TYR A 35 14.90 5.86 -0.40
C TYR A 35 14.44 6.71 0.78
N ARG A 36 13.42 6.25 1.50
CA ARG A 36 12.82 7.02 2.61
C ARG A 36 12.45 6.11 3.77
N LEU A 37 12.80 6.57 4.98
CA LEU A 37 12.37 5.97 6.23
C LEU A 37 11.24 6.82 6.82
N ILE A 38 10.09 6.20 7.10
CA ILE A 38 9.01 6.83 7.84
C ILE A 38 9.15 6.45 9.31
N GLN A 39 9.55 7.41 10.15
CA GLN A 39 9.73 7.21 11.58
C GLN A 39 8.55 7.83 12.36
N GLY A 40 8.16 7.16 13.44
CA GLY A 40 7.12 7.63 14.35
C GLY A 40 6.77 6.54 15.37
N ASP A 41 6.17 6.92 16.48
CA ASP A 41 5.86 6.00 17.58
C ASP A 41 4.88 4.89 17.17
N VAL A 42 4.80 3.82 17.96
CA VAL A 42 3.77 2.79 17.77
C VAL A 42 2.39 3.46 17.88
N GLY A 43 1.49 3.18 16.93
CA GLY A 43 0.17 3.80 16.88
C GLY A 43 0.07 5.14 16.13
N SER A 44 1.18 5.74 15.69
CA SER A 44 1.19 7.01 14.92
C SER A 44 0.57 6.96 13.52
N GLY A 45 0.03 5.81 13.08
CA GLY A 45 -0.64 5.68 11.79
C GLY A 45 0.28 5.56 10.57
N LYS A 46 1.53 5.11 10.73
CA LYS A 46 2.46 4.85 9.61
C LYS A 46 1.83 3.98 8.50
N THR A 47 1.03 2.99 8.89
CA THR A 47 0.35 2.08 7.96
C THR A 47 -0.66 2.78 7.06
N ILE A 48 -1.42 3.77 7.56
CA ILE A 48 -2.37 4.51 6.71
C ILE A 48 -1.63 5.42 5.73
N VAL A 49 -0.51 6.02 6.14
CA VAL A 49 0.36 6.79 5.24
C VAL A 49 0.85 5.91 4.10
N ALA A 50 1.38 4.72 4.41
CA ALA A 50 1.83 3.77 3.40
C ALA A 50 0.70 3.35 2.43
N LEU A 51 -0.50 3.04 2.95
CA LEU A 51 -1.65 2.64 2.14
C LEU A 51 -2.06 3.73 1.13
N LEU A 52 -2.07 5.00 1.56
CA LEU A 52 -2.46 6.12 0.70
C LEU A 52 -1.45 6.36 -0.42
N ILE A 53 -0.16 6.17 -0.15
CA ILE A 53 0.88 6.22 -1.18
C ILE A 53 0.76 5.04 -2.13
N ILE A 54 0.59 3.82 -1.62
CA ILE A 54 0.38 2.60 -2.42
C ILE A 54 -0.81 2.80 -3.37
N ALA A 55 -1.91 3.35 -2.87
CA ALA A 55 -3.08 3.66 -3.68
C ALA A 55 -2.74 4.63 -4.85
N ASP A 56 -1.99 5.70 -4.60
CA ASP A 56 -1.64 6.64 -5.67
C ASP A 56 -0.65 6.05 -6.68
N VAL A 57 0.28 5.19 -6.25
CA VAL A 57 1.18 4.45 -7.15
C VAL A 57 0.40 3.46 -8.03
N ILE A 58 -0.55 2.72 -7.44
CA ILE A 58 -1.44 1.81 -8.19
C ILE A 58 -2.28 2.60 -9.20
N LYS A 59 -2.85 3.74 -8.80
CA LYS A 59 -3.61 4.60 -9.72
C LYS A 59 -2.76 5.10 -10.90
N SER A 60 -1.45 5.21 -10.70
CA SER A 60 -0.50 5.62 -11.75
C SER A 60 -0.11 4.47 -12.69
N GLY A 61 -0.70 3.28 -12.53
CA GLY A 61 -0.51 2.12 -13.43
C GLY A 61 0.66 1.21 -13.04
N PHE A 62 1.20 1.36 -11.83
CA PHE A 62 2.33 0.57 -11.34
C PHE A 62 1.88 -0.50 -10.33
N GLN A 63 2.62 -1.59 -10.27
CA GLN A 63 2.46 -2.63 -9.24
C GLN A 63 3.22 -2.23 -7.97
N VAL A 64 2.70 -2.65 -6.82
CA VAL A 64 3.34 -2.38 -5.51
C VAL A 64 3.44 -3.66 -4.70
N VAL A 65 4.51 -3.75 -3.92
CA VAL A 65 4.74 -4.82 -2.94
C VAL A 65 4.87 -4.20 -1.55
N LEU A 66 4.16 -4.77 -0.59
CA LEU A 66 4.34 -4.49 0.83
C LEU A 66 4.98 -5.71 1.49
N MET A 67 6.09 -5.50 2.19
CA MET A 67 6.77 -6.56 2.93
C MET A 67 6.52 -6.41 4.43
N ALA A 68 6.38 -7.53 5.13
CA ALA A 68 6.22 -7.58 6.57
C ALA A 68 7.17 -8.63 7.15
N PRO A 69 7.66 -8.47 8.39
CA PRO A 69 8.70 -9.34 8.95
C PRO A 69 8.18 -10.71 9.40
N THR A 70 6.86 -10.86 9.60
CA THR A 70 6.24 -12.12 10.01
C THR A 70 4.99 -12.39 9.19
N GLU A 71 4.61 -13.67 9.07
CA GLU A 71 3.36 -14.06 8.38
C GLU A 71 2.14 -13.42 9.06
N ILE A 72 2.13 -13.32 10.39
CA ILE A 72 1.00 -12.73 11.13
C ILE A 72 0.81 -11.27 10.71
N LEU A 73 1.87 -10.47 10.67
CA LEU A 73 1.82 -9.07 10.23
C LEU A 73 1.47 -8.95 8.74
N ALA A 74 1.97 -9.85 7.89
CA ALA A 74 1.63 -9.88 6.48
C ALA A 74 0.12 -10.10 6.27
N ASN A 75 -0.49 -11.04 7.00
CA ASN A 75 -1.93 -11.28 6.95
C ASN A 75 -2.73 -10.08 7.49
N GLN A 76 -2.33 -9.50 8.62
CA GLN A 76 -2.98 -8.31 9.17
C GLN A 76 -2.97 -7.14 8.19
N HIS A 77 -1.83 -6.87 7.55
CA HIS A 77 -1.75 -5.86 6.52
C HIS A 77 -2.59 -6.22 5.29
N PHE A 78 -2.55 -7.48 4.84
CA PHE A 78 -3.37 -7.93 3.71
C PHE A 78 -4.87 -7.69 3.96
N ASP A 79 -5.40 -8.08 5.11
CA ASP A 79 -6.82 -7.90 5.45
C ASP A 79 -7.19 -6.41 5.54
N TYR A 80 -6.36 -5.61 6.20
CA TYR A 80 -6.57 -4.17 6.33
C TYR A 80 -6.58 -3.46 4.96
N PHE A 81 -5.62 -3.79 4.10
CA PHE A 81 -5.49 -3.19 2.77
C PHE A 81 -6.62 -3.66 1.85
N ASN A 82 -6.96 -4.95 1.85
CA ASN A 82 -8.05 -5.50 1.04
C ASN A 82 -9.39 -4.83 1.38
N LYS A 83 -9.66 -4.59 2.67
CA LYS A 83 -10.88 -3.88 3.11
C LYS A 83 -10.99 -2.47 2.54
N LEU A 84 -9.88 -1.73 2.47
CA LEU A 84 -9.87 -0.34 2.00
C LEU A 84 -9.74 -0.20 0.48
N LEU A 85 -9.15 -1.19 -0.19
CA LEU A 85 -8.88 -1.17 -1.63
C LEU A 85 -9.95 -1.90 -2.46
N SER A 86 -10.68 -2.86 -1.89
CA SER A 86 -11.76 -3.59 -2.58
C SER A 86 -12.86 -2.69 -3.18
N PRO A 87 -13.26 -1.55 -2.59
CA PRO A 87 -14.25 -0.66 -3.22
C PRO A 87 -13.77 0.00 -4.50
N PHE A 88 -12.45 -0.04 -4.76
CA PHE A 88 -11.81 0.48 -5.97
C PHE A 88 -11.54 -0.64 -6.98
N ASN A 89 -12.10 -1.83 -6.74
CA ASN A 89 -11.90 -3.03 -7.53
C ASN A 89 -10.43 -3.46 -7.64
N ILE A 90 -9.64 -3.16 -6.60
CA ILE A 90 -8.21 -3.48 -6.55
C ILE A 90 -8.01 -4.87 -5.93
N LYS A 91 -7.34 -5.75 -6.65
CA LYS A 91 -6.94 -7.09 -6.22
C LYS A 91 -5.63 -7.04 -5.48
N THR A 92 -5.70 -7.38 -4.20
CA THR A 92 -4.53 -7.70 -3.38
C THR A 92 -4.26 -9.21 -3.41
N GLU A 93 -3.00 -9.59 -3.33
CA GLU A 93 -2.57 -11.00 -3.23
C GLU A 93 -1.57 -11.11 -2.07
N ILE A 94 -1.58 -12.26 -1.37
CA ILE A 94 -0.66 -12.53 -0.26
C ILE A 94 0.28 -13.69 -0.61
N LEU A 95 1.57 -13.45 -0.38
CA LEU A 95 2.63 -14.43 -0.62
C LEU A 95 3.44 -14.66 0.66
N THR A 96 3.22 -15.80 1.30
CA THR A 96 3.93 -16.26 2.51
C THR A 96 4.52 -17.65 2.30
N GLY A 97 5.17 -18.21 3.33
CA GLY A 97 5.63 -19.59 3.32
C GLY A 97 4.49 -20.56 3.03
N LYS A 98 3.31 -20.31 3.61
CA LYS A 98 2.11 -21.15 3.55
C LYS A 98 1.21 -20.97 2.32
N THR A 99 1.47 -19.98 1.47
CA THR A 99 0.67 -19.78 0.25
C THR A 99 0.76 -21.01 -0.66
N LYS A 100 -0.37 -21.68 -0.94
CA LYS A 100 -0.39 -22.90 -1.77
C LYS A 100 -0.24 -22.61 -3.26
N ASN A 101 -0.89 -21.55 -3.76
CA ASN A 101 -0.98 -21.25 -5.20
C ASN A 101 0.10 -20.26 -5.68
N LYS A 102 1.35 -20.41 -5.20
CA LYS A 102 2.44 -19.45 -5.51
C LYS A 102 2.68 -19.29 -7.01
N LYS A 103 2.64 -20.40 -7.76
CA LYS A 103 2.88 -20.40 -9.22
C LYS A 103 1.87 -19.52 -9.96
N ASP A 104 0.60 -19.59 -9.59
CA ASP A 104 -0.46 -18.79 -10.23
C ASP A 104 -0.33 -17.31 -9.89
N ILE A 105 0.00 -16.99 -8.63
CA ILE A 105 0.25 -15.61 -8.19
C ILE A 105 1.43 -15.04 -8.98
N TYR A 106 2.54 -15.77 -9.10
CA TYR A 106 3.68 -15.31 -9.91
C TYR A 106 3.29 -15.09 -11.38
N ALA A 107 2.46 -15.95 -11.96
CA ALA A 107 1.98 -15.77 -13.33
C ALA A 107 1.11 -14.51 -13.48
N ARG A 108 0.23 -14.21 -12.50
CA ARG A 108 -0.59 -12.99 -12.48
C ARG A 108 0.27 -11.73 -12.35
N LEU A 109 1.27 -11.76 -11.47
CA LEU A 109 2.19 -10.64 -11.25
C LEU A 109 3.05 -10.36 -12.49
N LYS A 110 3.63 -11.39 -13.14
CA LYS A 110 4.47 -11.24 -14.35
C LYS A 110 3.72 -10.62 -15.53
N ARG A 111 2.45 -10.96 -15.69
CA ARG A 111 1.63 -10.48 -16.81
C ARG A 111 1.26 -9.00 -16.70
N LYS A 112 1.68 -8.30 -15.63
CA LYS A 112 1.08 -7.02 -15.17
C LYS A 112 -0.46 -7.10 -15.14
N LYS A 113 -1.02 -8.32 -15.05
CA LYS A 113 -2.46 -8.62 -15.11
C LYS A 113 -3.15 -8.57 -13.75
N SER A 114 -2.43 -8.29 -12.67
CA SER A 114 -3.02 -7.49 -11.58
C SER A 114 -3.15 -6.06 -12.08
N ILE A 115 -4.00 -5.91 -13.09
CA ILE A 115 -4.65 -4.66 -13.42
C ILE A 115 -5.86 -4.67 -12.48
N PHE A 116 -5.82 -3.71 -11.56
CA PHE A 116 -6.79 -3.49 -10.48
C PHE A 116 -6.71 -4.59 -9.46
#